data_AF-Q6CRW7-F1
#
_entry.id   AF-Q6CRW7-F1
#
_cell.length_a   1.000
_cell.length_b   1.000
_cell.length_c   1.000
_cell.angle_alpha   90.00
_cell.angle_beta   90.00
_cell.angle_gamma   90.00
#
_symmetry.space_group_name_H-M   'P 1'
#
loop_
_entity.id
_entity.type
_entity.pdbx_description
1 polymer ?
#
loop_
_entity_poly.entity_id
_entity_poly.type
_entity_poly.pdbx_seq_one_letter_code
_entity_poly.pdbx_strand_id
1 'polypeptide(L)'
;MPFPKVSIVFCTKCKWNLRSAWYVQELLQTFGSELKEISLIPGEPGEFKVLGYQTEGSQPIVIWDRVVDDGFPDSKYLKQRVKALIFNDEVAIGAHIDRKSKSSSAKETLVSEKINQCSTDDQNTSCKDCET
;
A
#
# COMPACT_ATOMS: atom_id res chain seq x y z
N MET A 1 11.36 15.59 15.20
CA MET A 1 9.95 15.08 15.31
C MET A 1 10.00 13.66 15.87
N PRO A 2 8.97 13.14 16.55
CA PRO A 2 9.04 11.81 17.15
C PRO A 2 8.91 10.69 16.11
N PHE A 3 9.69 9.63 16.26
CA PHE A 3 9.69 8.42 15.41
C PHE A 3 9.28 7.21 16.26
N PRO A 4 8.71 6.13 15.67
CA PRO A 4 8.48 5.89 14.24
C PRO A 4 7.30 6.66 13.65
N LYS A 5 7.34 6.91 12.34
CA LYS A 5 6.27 7.60 11.60
C LYS A 5 5.91 6.91 10.29
N VAL A 6 4.66 7.08 9.85
CA VAL A 6 4.15 6.60 8.55
C VAL A 6 3.57 7.76 7.76
N SER A 7 3.89 7.83 6.47
CA SER A 7 3.38 8.84 5.55
C SER A 7 2.62 8.16 4.42
N ILE A 8 1.38 8.58 4.19
CA ILE A 8 0.57 8.12 3.07
C ILE A 8 0.54 9.24 2.02
N VAL A 9 1.22 9.00 0.91
CA VAL A 9 1.21 9.88 -0.26
C VAL A 9 0.05 9.45 -1.15
N PHE A 10 -0.80 10.40 -1.55
CA PHE A 10 -1.96 10.10 -2.39
C PHE A 10 -2.29 11.21 -3.37
N CYS A 11 -2.77 10.81 -4.54
CA CYS A 11 -3.36 11.68 -5.55
C CYS A 11 -4.65 12.35 -5.04
N THR A 12 -4.65 13.68 -4.97
CA THR A 12 -5.82 14.48 -4.55
C THR A 12 -6.90 14.54 -5.61
N LYS A 13 -6.53 14.50 -6.90
CA LYS A 13 -7.47 14.51 -8.04
C LYS A 13 -8.27 13.22 -8.17
N CYS A 14 -7.69 12.10 -7.74
CA CYS A 14 -8.27 10.77 -7.88
C CYS A 14 -9.34 10.44 -6.84
N LYS A 15 -9.70 11.41 -5.98
CA LYS A 15 -10.65 11.26 -4.86
C LYS A 15 -10.27 10.14 -3.88
N TRP A 16 -8.97 9.83 -3.74
CA TRP A 16 -8.49 8.82 -2.77
C TRP A 16 -8.35 9.34 -1.34
N ASN A 17 -8.67 10.61 -1.10
CA ASN A 17 -8.62 11.27 0.21
C ASN A 17 -9.28 10.42 1.31
N LEU A 18 -10.48 9.90 1.04
CA LEU A 18 -11.25 9.11 2.02
C LEU A 18 -10.59 7.74 2.28
N ARG A 19 -10.04 7.12 1.24
CA ARG A 19 -9.33 5.85 1.36
C ARG A 19 -8.03 6.04 2.18
N SER A 20 -7.27 7.10 1.90
CA SER A 20 -6.08 7.45 2.67
C SER A 20 -6.41 7.71 4.14
N ALA A 21 -7.47 8.48 4.42
CA ALA A 21 -7.93 8.75 5.78
C ALA A 21 -8.43 7.50 6.52
N TRP A 22 -9.00 6.52 5.80
CA TRP A 22 -9.37 5.23 6.39
C TRP A 22 -8.13 4.42 6.80
N TYR A 23 -7.10 4.37 5.97
CA TYR A 23 -5.84 3.70 6.35
C TYR A 23 -5.18 4.35 7.56
N VAL A 24 -5.21 5.68 7.67
CA VAL A 24 -4.73 6.39 8.87
C VAL A 24 -5.46 5.88 10.12
N GLN A 25 -6.79 5.77 10.06
CA GLN A 25 -7.58 5.27 11.19
C GLN A 25 -7.25 3.83 11.54
N GLU A 26 -7.13 2.94 10.55
CA GLU A 26 -6.74 1.54 10.76
C GLU A 26 -5.37 1.41 11.45
N LEU A 27 -4.40 2.22 11.03
CA LEU A 27 -3.05 2.24 11.61
C LEU A 27 -3.06 2.80 13.04
N LEU A 28 -3.75 3.91 13.29
CA LEU A 28 -3.86 4.48 14.64
C LEU A 28 -4.58 3.54 15.61
N GLN A 29 -5.64 2.87 15.18
CA GLN A 29 -6.36 1.90 16.01
C GLN A 29 -5.50 0.68 16.36
N THR A 30 -4.60 0.28 15.46
CA THR A 30 -3.77 -0.92 15.65
C THR A 30 -2.52 -0.65 16.46
N PHE A 31 -1.80 0.43 16.12
CA PHE A 31 -0.49 0.73 16.71
C PHE A 31 -0.56 1.73 17.87
N GLY A 32 -1.70 2.39 18.08
CA GLY A 32 -1.95 3.25 19.22
C GLY A 32 -0.80 4.23 19.51
N SER A 33 -0.13 4.04 20.64
CA SER A 33 0.97 4.89 21.12
C SER A 33 2.36 4.50 20.60
N GLU A 34 2.50 3.36 19.90
CA GLU A 34 3.77 2.91 19.33
C GLU A 34 4.15 3.77 18.12
N LEU A 35 3.17 4.11 17.29
CA LEU A 35 3.36 5.00 16.15
C LEU A 35 3.23 6.46 16.61
N LYS A 36 4.27 7.27 16.39
CA LYS A 36 4.33 8.63 16.93
C LYS A 36 3.69 9.67 16.02
N GLU A 37 3.69 9.41 14.72
CA GLU A 37 3.14 10.33 13.74
C GLU A 37 2.60 9.54 12.54
N ILE A 38 1.43 9.97 12.05
CA ILE A 38 0.94 9.60 10.73
C ILE A 38 0.66 10.87 9.94
N SER A 39 1.16 10.93 8.71
CA SER A 39 0.95 12.06 7.81
C SER A 39 0.22 11.66 6.54
N LEU A 40 -0.63 12.56 6.07
CA LEU A 40 -1.30 12.52 4.78
C LEU A 40 -0.64 13.55 3.88
N ILE A 41 -0.02 13.11 2.80
CA ILE A 41 0.77 13.95 1.90
C ILE A 41 0.08 13.98 0.53
N PRO A 42 -0.35 15.15 0.03
CA PRO A 42 -0.76 15.32 -1.35
C PRO A 42 0.39 14.93 -2.29
N GLY A 43 0.15 13.96 -3.16
CA GLY A 43 1.13 13.47 -4.15
C GLY A 43 0.74 13.80 -5.59
N GLU A 44 1.55 13.28 -6.50
CA GLU A 44 1.35 13.46 -7.94
C GLU A 44 0.10 12.70 -8.45
N PRO A 45 -0.43 13.06 -9.63
CA PRO A 45 -1.53 12.36 -10.27
C PRO A 45 -1.26 10.85 -10.38
N GLY A 46 -2.18 10.03 -9.85
CA GLY A 46 -2.08 8.57 -9.86
C GLY A 46 -1.16 7.96 -8.80
N GLU A 47 -0.48 8.77 -8.00
CA GLU A 47 0.41 8.28 -6.96
C GLU A 47 -0.37 7.81 -5.74
N PHE A 48 -0.05 6.61 -5.26
CA PHE A 48 -0.45 6.15 -3.94
C PHE A 48 0.69 5.31 -3.34
N LYS A 49 1.32 5.83 -2.29
CA LYS A 49 2.43 5.18 -1.60
C LYS A 49 2.27 5.27 -0.10
N VAL A 50 2.67 4.21 0.59
CA VAL A 50 2.80 4.20 2.05
C VAL A 50 4.28 4.09 2.37
N LEU A 51 4.81 5.12 3.01
CA LEU A 51 6.20 5.23 3.42
C LEU A 51 6.27 5.14 4.93
N GLY A 52 7.29 4.47 5.45
CA GLY A 52 7.57 4.44 6.88
C GLY A 52 8.98 4.87 7.20
N TYR A 53 9.15 5.44 8.38
CA TYR A 53 10.42 5.96 8.85
C TYR A 53 10.64 5.50 10.30
N GLN A 54 11.77 4.86 10.54
CA GLN A 54 12.08 4.25 11.83
C GLN A 54 12.85 5.22 12.73
N THR A 55 13.79 5.98 12.17
CA THR A 55 14.63 6.95 12.91
C THR A 55 14.81 8.25 12.14
N GLU A 56 15.22 9.30 12.84
CA GLU A 56 15.53 10.59 12.23
C GLU A 56 16.73 10.47 11.28
N GLY A 57 16.59 10.95 10.04
CA GLY A 57 17.63 10.83 9.01
C GLY A 57 17.72 9.47 8.30
N SER A 58 16.87 8.49 8.66
CA SER A 58 16.78 7.23 7.91
C SER A 58 16.08 7.42 6.57
N GLN A 59 16.47 6.61 5.58
CA GLN A 59 15.80 6.57 4.29
C GLN A 59 14.35 6.06 4.47
N PRO A 60 13.38 6.60 3.72
CA PRO A 60 12.01 6.12 3.75
C PRO A 60 11.96 4.65 3.30
N ILE A 61 11.29 3.83 4.09
CA ILE A 61 10.99 2.44 3.73
C ILE A 61 9.67 2.44 2.99
N VAL A 62 9.66 1.95 1.75
CA VAL A 62 8.43 1.77 0.98
C VAL A 62 7.68 0.55 1.52
N ILE A 63 6.56 0.80 2.20
CA ILE A 63 5.69 -0.24 2.76
C ILE A 63 4.72 -0.74 1.68
N TRP A 64 4.23 0.17 0.85
CA TRP A 64 3.35 -0.12 -0.28
C TRP A 64 3.54 0.91 -1.38
N ASP A 65 3.56 0.45 -2.62
CA ASP A 65 3.49 1.31 -3.80
C ASP A 65 2.43 0.76 -4.76
N ARG A 66 1.41 1.56 -5.07
CA ARG A 66 0.33 1.16 -5.97
C ARG A 66 0.83 0.68 -7.33
N VAL A 67 1.90 1.27 -7.85
CA VAL A 67 2.44 0.93 -9.18
C VAL A 67 3.16 -0.40 -9.15
N VAL A 68 3.83 -0.71 -8.04
CA VAL A 68 4.64 -1.94 -7.89
C VAL A 68 3.81 -3.11 -7.38
N ASP A 69 2.95 -2.87 -6.38
CA ASP A 69 2.12 -3.87 -5.72
C ASP A 69 0.73 -4.06 -6.40
N ASP A 70 0.49 -3.38 -7.52
CA ASP A 70 -0.75 -3.39 -8.31
C ASP A 70 -2.04 -3.16 -7.49
N GLY A 71 -2.30 -1.88 -7.19
CA GLY A 71 -3.54 -1.44 -6.56
C GLY A 71 -3.37 -1.03 -5.10
N PHE A 72 -4.42 -1.26 -4.30
CA PHE A 72 -4.50 -0.77 -2.93
C PHE A 72 -4.33 -1.92 -1.92
N PRO A 73 -3.63 -1.69 -0.80
CA PRO A 73 -3.42 -2.75 0.17
C PRO A 73 -4.71 -3.08 0.90
N ASP A 74 -4.94 -4.37 1.15
CA ASP A 74 -5.92 -4.76 2.17
C ASP A 74 -5.39 -4.38 3.57
N SER A 75 -6.29 -3.98 4.48
CA SER A 75 -5.88 -3.43 5.78
C SER A 75 -5.06 -4.41 6.60
N LYS A 76 -5.34 -5.71 6.49
CA LYS A 76 -4.60 -6.75 7.20
C LYS A 76 -3.16 -6.81 6.71
N TYR A 77 -2.95 -6.82 5.40
CA TYR A 77 -1.62 -6.86 4.81
C TYR A 77 -0.84 -5.58 5.09
N LEU A 78 -1.50 -4.41 5.04
CA LEU A 78 -0.85 -3.15 5.37
C LEU A 78 -0.32 -3.17 6.81
N LYS A 79 -1.15 -3.58 7.77
CA LYS A 79 -0.76 -3.67 9.19
C LYS A 79 0.38 -4.66 9.40
N GLN A 80 0.35 -5.81 8.72
CA GLN A 80 1.44 -6.78 8.78
C GLN A 80 2.76 -6.23 8.24
N ARG A 81 2.74 -5.54 7.10
CA ARG A 81 3.94 -4.92 6.51
C ARG A 81 4.49 -3.81 7.39
N VAL A 82 3.63 -2.94 7.94
CA VAL A 82 4.06 -1.89 8.90
C VAL A 82 4.72 -2.53 10.11
N LYS A 83 4.13 -3.58 10.68
CA LYS A 83 4.70 -4.28 11.84
C LYS A 83 6.07 -4.88 11.52
N ALA A 84 6.20 -5.58 10.40
CA ALA A 84 7.45 -6.21 9.98
C ALA A 84 8.56 -5.20 9.67
N LEU A 85 8.24 -4.11 8.97
CA LEU A 85 9.23 -3.18 8.41
C LEU A 85 9.59 -2.03 9.36
N ILE A 86 8.67 -1.61 10.23
CA ILE A 86 8.87 -0.42 11.09
C ILE A 86 9.19 -0.80 12.53
N PHE A 87 8.56 -1.85 13.04
CA PHE A 87 8.77 -2.29 14.41
C PHE A 87 9.76 -3.46 14.51
N ASN A 88 10.22 -4.00 13.37
CA ASN A 88 11.10 -5.17 13.29
C ASN A 88 10.61 -6.34 14.16
N ASP A 89 9.30 -6.40 14.43
CA ASP A 89 8.73 -7.43 15.29
C ASP A 89 8.54 -8.71 14.47
N GLU A 90 8.88 -9.85 15.06
CA GLU A 90 8.69 -11.15 14.43
C GLU A 90 7.20 -11.35 14.19
N VAL A 91 6.77 -11.28 12.93
CA VAL A 91 5.36 -11.46 12.58
C VAL A 91 5.00 -12.93 12.82
N ALA A 92 4.52 -13.24 14.03
CA ALA A 92 3.78 -14.45 14.30
C ALA A 92 2.50 -14.39 13.47
N ILE A 93 2.52 -15.06 12.31
CA ILE A 93 1.37 -15.28 11.46
C ILE A 93 0.34 -16.01 12.32
N GLY A 94 -0.68 -15.29 12.80
CA GLY A 94 -1.80 -15.90 13.50
C GLY A 94 -2.38 -17.02 12.63
N ALA A 95 -2.63 -18.18 13.24
CA ALA A 95 -2.98 -19.48 12.63
C ALA A 95 -4.26 -19.53 11.77
N HIS A 96 -4.81 -18.39 11.37
CA HIS A 96 -6.01 -18.26 10.55
C HIS A 96 -5.74 -17.76 9.11
N ILE A 97 -4.48 -17.61 8.69
CA ILE A 97 -4.13 -17.29 7.29
C ILE A 97 -3.91 -18.56 6.45
N ASP A 98 -3.76 -19.72 7.09
CA ASP A 98 -3.72 -21.00 6.38
C ASP A 98 -5.13 -21.56 6.17
N ARG A 99 -5.82 -21.06 5.14
CA ARG A 99 -6.73 -21.92 4.39
C ARG A 99 -6.45 -21.81 2.90
N LYS A 100 -5.45 -22.60 2.52
CA LYS A 100 -5.17 -23.06 1.16
C LYS A 100 -6.46 -23.34 0.39
N SER A 101 -6.51 -22.76 -0.80
CA SER A 101 -7.45 -23.04 -1.88
C SER A 101 -7.77 -24.54 -2.06
N LYS A 102 -9.07 -24.87 -2.20
CA LYS A 102 -9.63 -25.96 -3.01
C LYS A 102 -11.17 -26.00 -2.95
N SER A 103 -11.84 -25.52 -4.00
CA SER A 103 -12.82 -26.31 -4.78
C SER A 103 -13.47 -25.46 -5.88
N SER A 104 -13.19 -25.93 -7.09
CA SER A 104 -13.74 -25.65 -8.42
C SER A 104 -15.27 -25.73 -8.57
N SER A 105 -15.84 -24.85 -9.39
CA SER A 105 -16.65 -25.18 -10.60
C SER A 105 -16.99 -23.88 -11.35
N ALA A 106 -16.31 -23.57 -12.47
CA ALA A 106 -16.66 -23.95 -13.84
C ALA A 106 -17.60 -22.93 -14.54
N LYS A 107 -17.02 -22.07 -15.39
CA LYS A 107 -17.46 -21.86 -16.80
C LYS A 107 -16.43 -21.06 -17.60
N GLU A 108 -16.10 -21.59 -18.76
CA GLU A 108 -15.26 -21.07 -19.85
C GLU A 108 -15.64 -19.63 -20.25
N THR A 109 -14.77 -18.79 -20.82
CA THR A 109 -14.43 -18.86 -22.26
C THR A 109 -13.39 -17.78 -22.65
N LEU A 110 -12.25 -18.25 -23.16
CA LEU A 110 -11.45 -17.79 -24.34
C LEU A 110 -10.71 -16.43 -24.41
N VAL A 111 -9.40 -16.56 -24.72
CA VAL A 111 -8.53 -15.74 -25.61
C VAL A 111 -7.98 -14.45 -24.98
N SER A 112 -6.68 -14.12 -25.01
CA SER A 112 -5.52 -14.62 -25.77
C SER A 112 -4.23 -14.31 -25.00
N GLU A 113 -3.22 -15.17 -25.15
CA GLU A 113 -1.82 -14.85 -24.87
C GLU A 113 -1.36 -13.65 -25.72
N LYS A 114 -0.72 -12.68 -25.07
CA LYS A 114 0.45 -11.98 -25.63
C LYS A 114 1.50 -11.78 -24.54
N ILE A 115 2.63 -12.42 -24.79
CA ILE A 115 3.88 -12.33 -24.06
C ILE A 115 4.55 -10.98 -24.35
N ASN A 116 5.04 -10.35 -23.28
CA ASN A 116 6.09 -9.34 -23.14
C ASN A 116 6.23 -8.20 -24.16
N GLN A 117 6.21 -6.96 -23.64
CA GLN A 117 7.45 -6.18 -23.45
C GLN A 117 7.18 -4.94 -22.59
N CYS A 118 7.80 -4.88 -21.41
CA CYS A 118 7.97 -3.63 -20.67
C CYS A 118 9.11 -2.87 -21.36
N SER A 119 8.75 -1.90 -22.18
CA SER A 119 9.68 -0.93 -22.74
C SER A 119 9.74 0.25 -21.78
N THR A 120 10.94 0.53 -21.28
CA THR A 120 11.28 1.77 -20.60
C THR A 120 11.20 2.90 -21.62
N ASP A 121 10.23 3.80 -21.48
CA ASP A 121 10.31 5.15 -22.03
C ASP A 121 9.45 6.11 -21.20
N ASP A 122 10.01 7.30 -21.06
CA ASP A 122 9.61 8.46 -20.29
C ASP A 122 8.14 8.89 -20.40
N GLN A 123 7.65 9.42 -19.27
CA GLN A 123 6.67 10.51 -19.18
C GLN A 123 5.42 10.39 -20.05
N ASN A 124 4.42 9.61 -19.59
CA ASN A 124 2.99 9.97 -19.58
C ASN A 124 2.14 8.73 -19.24
N THR A 125 2.25 8.23 -18.00
CA THR A 125 1.25 7.29 -17.49
C THR A 125 0.01 8.11 -17.13
N SER A 126 -0.85 8.40 -18.11
CA SER A 126 -2.17 8.99 -17.83
C SER A 126 -2.91 8.06 -16.89
N CYS A 127 -2.92 8.41 -15.61
CA CYS A 127 -3.68 7.70 -14.61
C CYS A 127 -5.15 7.94 -14.92
N LYS A 128 -5.82 6.91 -15.47
CA LYS A 128 -7.26 6.92 -15.80
C LYS A 128 -8.15 7.37 -14.64
N ASP A 129 -7.68 7.20 -13.41
CA ASP A 129 -8.40 7.61 -12.20
C ASP A 129 -8.30 9.12 -11.89
N CYS A 130 -7.45 9.88 -12.60
CA CYS A 130 -7.31 11.33 -12.45
C CYS A 130 -8.27 12.13 -13.34
N GLU A 131 -8.95 11.47 -14.27
CA GLU A 131 -9.86 12.11 -15.21
C GLU A 131 -11.24 12.24 -14.55
N THR A 132 -11.43 13.26 -13.71
CA THR A 132 -12.76 13.68 -13.25
C THR A 132 -12.86 15.18 -13.14
#